data_AF-L0DFP8-F1
#
_entry.id   AF-L0DFP8-F1
#
_cell.length_a   1.000
_cell.length_b   1.000
_cell.length_c   1.000
_cell.angle_alpha   90.00
_cell.angle_beta   90.00
_cell.angle_gamma   90.00
#
_symmetry.space_group_name_H-M   'P 1'
#
loop_
_entity.id
_entity.type
_entity.pdbx_description
1 polymer ?
#
loop_
_entity_poly.entity_id
_entity_poly.type
_entity_poly.pdbx_seq_one_letter_code
_entity_poly.pdbx_strand_id
1 'polypeptide(L)'
;MSRPIIMRQSLGRSFSFRLAPLLALSLIGAWLPAALAEDDKPQPAIEVYDWSIWVTSPAQLTLNGTRVYKNAMPGVVGTSRPKLEGKELVGKFPIAPISVVQFFGEPSRDLDIDLRVKKGTLVAHWPPGSERAGRIQWFKSDLTKALAAGVPLGFLPEAHWLPQLRKVESALYHQRESRAERFLAYDTELAIPIPLKLRGGPDEYTLQNLTGLKLLDVAVIAPTDGGYRVGWLDELPSATPEGKDEGSVKKAKEKEEQERKKKPASEKANEVFEKAETDAKKEKDKDKEKDEPKPLPAEGDADVRARVDQILNRPINVNVEQAPRKEVLDLVTGQARVRYELDDKTLIKEEVDLGKTMSLKAPNIAARDALAEVLGTIGLSYRVTEDGSLFITTAARLAEDSGKKGAVIEGPPVKLTLSKPLKASDPSYRELTRDSYTRRLAAQGLRDEVIESLLGQYSEALFAPDGLIVLAHFSRDAIDDAVLLDVFPSPKKFVRTAALVMHGIDPRLQDKARELVQKLGDPAPKARETAETQLFDLGPVAVPVLEDALRDKDVEIVFRAERLLLKLNRQVP
;
A
#
# COMPACT_ATOMS: atom_id res chain seq x y z
N MET A 1 -39.77 -47.09 -0.18
CA MET A 1 -40.35 -45.73 -0.25
C MET A 1 -39.80 -45.06 -1.49
N SER A 2 -40.67 -44.87 -2.47
CA SER A 2 -40.36 -44.59 -3.86
C SER A 2 -40.13 -43.09 -4.10
N ARG A 3 -39.10 -42.76 -4.90
CA ARG A 3 -38.90 -41.43 -5.48
C ARG A 3 -39.76 -41.28 -6.74
N PRO A 4 -40.37 -40.11 -7.01
CA PRO A 4 -40.79 -39.76 -8.35
C PRO A 4 -39.78 -38.84 -9.03
N ILE A 5 -39.42 -39.27 -10.23
CA ILE A 5 -38.73 -38.54 -11.29
C ILE A 5 -39.75 -37.60 -11.94
N ILE A 6 -39.42 -36.31 -12.10
CA ILE A 6 -40.20 -35.41 -12.96
C ILE A 6 -39.29 -34.91 -14.09
N MET A 7 -39.49 -35.56 -15.24
CA MET A 7 -39.19 -35.06 -16.58
C MET A 7 -40.08 -33.84 -16.88
N ARG A 8 -39.53 -32.78 -17.47
CA ARG A 8 -40.34 -31.79 -18.20
C ARG A 8 -39.74 -31.49 -19.56
N GLN A 9 -40.64 -31.48 -20.53
CA GLN A 9 -40.44 -31.60 -21.96
C GLN A 9 -40.05 -30.28 -22.63
N SER A 10 -39.22 -30.44 -23.65
CA SER A 10 -39.04 -29.54 -24.79
C SER A 10 -40.37 -29.34 -25.53
N LEU A 11 -40.70 -28.08 -25.82
CA LEU A 11 -41.69 -27.71 -26.83
C LEU A 11 -41.11 -26.59 -27.69
N GLY A 12 -40.67 -26.98 -28.88
CA GLY A 12 -40.37 -26.06 -29.97
C GLY A 12 -41.66 -25.45 -30.53
N ARG A 13 -41.56 -24.21 -31.00
CA ARG A 13 -42.45 -23.67 -32.02
C ARG A 13 -41.62 -22.86 -33.01
N SER A 14 -41.48 -23.47 -34.18
CA SER A 14 -41.19 -22.84 -35.46
C SER A 14 -42.34 -21.91 -35.86
N PHE A 15 -42.01 -20.70 -36.31
CA PHE A 15 -42.89 -19.95 -37.20
C PHE A 15 -42.05 -19.35 -38.33
N SER A 16 -42.45 -19.69 -39.54
CA SER A 16 -41.78 -19.43 -40.80
C SER A 16 -42.67 -18.54 -41.65
N PHE A 17 -42.03 -17.55 -42.28
CA PHE A 17 -42.41 -16.82 -43.50
C PHE A 17 -43.66 -15.92 -43.49
N ARG A 18 -43.44 -14.64 -43.81
CA ARG A 18 -43.89 -14.04 -45.10
C ARG A 18 -43.11 -12.76 -45.42
N LEU A 19 -42.43 -12.80 -46.56
CA LEU A 19 -41.89 -11.67 -47.31
C LEU A 19 -43.02 -11.05 -48.14
N ALA A 20 -43.16 -9.73 -48.15
CA ALA A 20 -43.36 -8.91 -49.36
C ALA A 20 -43.39 -7.40 -49.01
N PRO A 21 -42.93 -6.53 -49.94
CA PRO A 21 -42.55 -5.15 -49.65
C PRO A 21 -43.64 -4.15 -50.02
N LEU A 22 -43.64 -2.97 -49.39
CA LEU A 22 -44.27 -1.79 -49.97
C LEU A 22 -43.58 -0.51 -49.49
N LEU A 23 -43.00 0.17 -50.48
CA LEU A 23 -42.57 1.55 -50.46
C LEU A 23 -43.69 2.46 -49.92
N ALA A 24 -43.36 3.31 -48.96
CA ALA A 24 -43.98 4.62 -48.82
C ALA A 24 -42.97 5.59 -48.18
N LEU A 25 -42.45 6.49 -49.02
CA LEU A 25 -41.83 7.73 -48.60
C LEU A 25 -42.79 8.50 -47.69
N SER A 26 -42.40 8.79 -46.46
CA SER A 26 -42.90 9.93 -45.71
C SER A 26 -41.74 10.65 -45.03
N LEU A 27 -41.43 11.82 -45.59
CA LEU A 27 -40.67 12.88 -44.95
C LEU A 27 -41.46 13.35 -43.71
N ILE A 28 -41.09 12.85 -42.54
CA ILE A 28 -41.42 13.47 -41.27
C ILE A 28 -40.09 13.77 -40.60
N GLY A 29 -39.73 15.05 -40.59
CA GLY A 29 -38.66 15.57 -39.76
C GLY A 29 -39.03 15.36 -38.29
N ALA A 30 -38.67 14.20 -37.76
CA ALA A 30 -38.62 13.99 -36.32
C ALA A 30 -37.44 14.82 -35.81
N TRP A 31 -37.75 15.95 -35.18
CA TRP A 31 -36.93 16.47 -34.10
C TRP A 31 -36.64 15.32 -33.15
N LEU A 32 -35.45 14.73 -33.27
CA LEU A 32 -34.84 14.03 -32.14
C LEU A 32 -34.67 15.10 -31.06
N PRO A 33 -35.34 15.01 -29.90
CA PRO A 33 -34.85 15.75 -28.76
C PRO A 33 -33.43 15.26 -28.56
N ALA A 34 -32.47 16.18 -28.64
CA ALA A 34 -31.15 15.96 -28.09
C ALA A 34 -31.35 15.27 -26.74
N ALA A 35 -30.59 14.20 -26.47
CA ALA A 35 -30.44 13.63 -25.16
C ALA A 35 -29.89 14.74 -24.24
N LEU A 36 -30.82 15.55 -23.74
CA LEU A 36 -30.60 16.65 -22.83
C LEU A 36 -30.44 16.01 -21.46
N ALA A 37 -29.21 16.11 -20.96
CA ALA A 37 -28.88 16.20 -19.54
C ALA A 37 -29.60 15.19 -18.62
N GLU A 38 -29.03 14.00 -18.48
CA GLU A 38 -29.24 13.18 -17.27
C GLU A 38 -28.51 13.77 -16.04
N ASP A 39 -27.80 14.89 -16.21
CA ASP A 39 -26.99 15.58 -15.20
C ASP A 39 -27.76 16.55 -14.28
N ASP A 40 -29.08 16.71 -14.44
CA ASP A 40 -29.86 17.72 -13.69
C ASP A 40 -30.72 17.13 -12.56
N LYS A 41 -30.39 15.93 -12.07
CA LYS A 41 -30.95 15.46 -10.79
C LYS A 41 -30.27 16.26 -9.67
N PRO A 42 -31.03 16.94 -8.80
CA PRO A 42 -30.44 17.70 -7.70
C PRO A 42 -29.56 16.77 -6.87
N GLN A 43 -28.28 17.12 -6.73
CA GLN A 43 -27.34 16.36 -5.93
C GLN A 43 -27.94 16.13 -4.52
N PRO A 44 -27.83 14.92 -3.97
CA PRO A 44 -28.29 14.67 -2.62
C PRO A 44 -27.61 15.64 -1.67
N ALA A 45 -28.39 16.26 -0.79
CA ALA A 45 -27.88 17.15 0.26
C ALA A 45 -27.23 16.35 1.42
N ILE A 46 -26.45 15.33 1.08
CA ILE A 46 -25.69 14.48 1.99
C ILE A 46 -24.24 14.93 2.00
N GLU A 47 -23.64 14.93 3.18
CA GLU A 47 -22.21 15.09 3.39
C GLU A 47 -21.62 13.78 3.91
N VAL A 48 -20.46 13.38 3.40
CA VAL A 48 -19.76 12.15 3.79
C VAL A 48 -18.42 12.52 4.40
N TYR A 49 -18.14 11.96 5.58
CA TYR A 49 -16.88 12.14 6.28
C TYR A 49 -16.29 10.78 6.59
N ASP A 50 -15.12 10.50 6.04
CA ASP A 50 -14.36 9.28 6.31
C ASP A 50 -13.01 9.64 6.94
N TRP A 51 -12.77 9.11 8.13
CA TRP A 51 -11.51 9.30 8.84
C TRP A 51 -10.88 7.95 9.13
N SER A 52 -9.56 7.88 8.99
CA SER A 52 -8.79 6.66 9.16
C SER A 52 -7.60 6.86 10.09
N ILE A 53 -7.29 5.84 10.89
CA ILE A 53 -6.05 5.70 11.65
C ILE A 53 -5.32 4.50 11.07
N TRP A 54 -4.18 4.76 10.42
CA TRP A 54 -3.28 3.75 9.90
C TRP A 54 -2.00 3.73 10.74
N VAL A 55 -1.43 2.56 10.94
CA VAL A 55 -0.29 2.36 11.85
C VAL A 55 0.79 1.53 11.17
N THR A 56 2.05 1.90 11.37
CA THR A 56 3.19 1.13 10.84
C THR A 56 4.45 1.28 11.69
N SER A 57 5.44 0.42 11.44
CA SER A 57 6.77 0.49 12.01
C SER A 57 7.82 -0.13 11.07
N PRO A 58 9.12 0.22 11.20
CA PRO A 58 10.26 -0.32 10.42
C PRO A 58 10.31 -1.83 10.29
N ALA A 59 9.68 -2.51 11.24
CA ALA A 59 9.52 -3.94 11.29
C ALA A 59 8.73 -4.56 10.14
N GLN A 60 7.89 -3.77 9.46
CA GLN A 60 6.81 -4.26 8.62
C GLN A 60 6.93 -3.76 7.18
N LEU A 61 6.39 -4.54 6.25
CA LEU A 61 6.31 -4.19 4.83
C LEU A 61 4.95 -3.59 4.43
N THR A 62 3.98 -3.63 5.35
CA THR A 62 2.60 -3.21 5.14
C THR A 62 2.18 -2.23 6.23
N LEU A 63 1.26 -1.33 5.91
CA LEU A 63 0.52 -0.58 6.92
C LEU A 63 -0.55 -1.48 7.53
N ASN A 64 -0.85 -1.26 8.80
CA ASN A 64 -1.88 -1.94 9.56
C ASN A 64 -1.68 -3.46 9.65
N GLY A 65 -0.43 -3.95 9.59
CA GLY A 65 -0.12 -5.37 9.55
C GLY A 65 -0.95 -6.23 10.52
N THR A 66 -1.68 -7.21 9.96
CA THR A 66 -2.71 -8.01 10.66
C THR A 66 -2.19 -8.78 11.85
N ARG A 67 -0.90 -9.17 11.83
CA ARG A 67 -0.26 -9.95 12.89
C ARG A 67 0.33 -9.12 14.04
N VAL A 68 0.41 -7.79 13.87
CA VAL A 68 1.14 -6.92 14.80
C VAL A 68 0.19 -6.05 15.62
N TYR A 69 -0.84 -5.50 15.00
CA TYR A 69 -1.78 -4.60 15.67
C TYR A 69 -3.03 -5.32 16.12
N LYS A 70 -3.51 -4.95 17.32
CA LYS A 70 -4.76 -5.46 17.90
C LYS A 70 -5.97 -5.08 17.04
N ASN A 71 -7.05 -5.83 17.23
CA ASN A 71 -8.33 -5.56 16.59
C ASN A 71 -8.99 -4.29 17.17
N ALA A 72 -9.41 -3.36 16.29
CA ALA A 72 -10.22 -2.20 16.68
C ALA A 72 -11.74 -2.49 16.64
N MET A 73 -12.13 -3.60 16.00
CA MET A 73 -13.52 -4.02 15.86
C MET A 73 -14.00 -4.78 17.12
N PRO A 74 -15.30 -4.75 17.42
CA PRO A 74 -15.87 -5.49 18.54
C PRO A 74 -15.79 -7.00 18.26
N GLY A 75 -15.78 -7.82 19.31
CA GLY A 75 -15.62 -9.28 19.17
C GLY A 75 -16.71 -10.01 18.37
N VAL A 76 -17.83 -9.34 18.09
CA VAL A 76 -18.93 -9.82 17.24
C VAL A 76 -18.64 -9.70 15.74
N VAL A 77 -17.61 -8.94 15.37
CA VAL A 77 -17.14 -8.80 13.99
C VAL A 77 -16.02 -9.80 13.75
N GLY A 78 -16.17 -10.63 12.71
CA GLY A 78 -15.11 -11.52 12.26
C GLY A 78 -13.89 -10.72 11.78
N THR A 79 -12.71 -11.09 12.24
CA THR A 79 -11.44 -10.48 11.86
C THR A 79 -10.35 -11.55 11.81
N SER A 80 -9.33 -11.35 10.98
CA SER A 80 -8.11 -12.14 10.98
C SER A 80 -7.06 -11.65 11.99
N ARG A 81 -7.28 -10.49 12.64
CA ARG A 81 -6.38 -9.96 13.67
C ARG A 81 -6.38 -10.83 14.93
N PRO A 82 -5.24 -10.92 15.65
CA PRO A 82 -5.17 -11.64 16.91
C PRO A 82 -6.09 -10.98 17.94
N LYS A 83 -6.83 -11.81 18.67
CA LYS A 83 -7.60 -11.38 19.84
C LYS A 83 -6.64 -11.28 21.03
N LEU A 84 -6.00 -10.12 21.17
CA LEU A 84 -5.07 -9.86 22.26
C LEU A 84 -5.86 -9.37 23.48
N GLU A 85 -5.71 -10.07 24.61
CA GLU A 85 -6.37 -9.72 25.86
C GLU A 85 -5.40 -9.73 27.06
N GLY A 86 -5.69 -8.90 28.07
CA GLY A 86 -4.96 -8.88 29.34
C GLY A 86 -3.45 -8.70 29.17
N LYS A 87 -2.67 -9.71 29.61
CA LYS A 87 -1.20 -9.67 29.61
C LYS A 87 -0.60 -9.64 28.20
N GLU A 88 -1.34 -10.09 27.18
CA GLU A 88 -0.86 -10.09 25.78
C GLU A 88 -0.81 -8.69 25.16
N LEU A 89 -1.50 -7.72 25.77
CA LEU A 89 -1.47 -6.32 25.37
C LEU A 89 -0.23 -5.58 25.91
N VAL A 90 0.46 -6.14 26.90
CA VAL A 90 1.64 -5.52 27.50
C VAL A 90 2.76 -5.42 26.45
N GLY A 91 3.30 -4.22 26.26
CA GLY A 91 4.35 -3.95 25.27
C GLY A 91 3.85 -3.88 23.82
N LYS A 92 2.55 -4.02 23.57
CA LYS A 92 1.96 -3.80 22.24
C LYS A 92 1.65 -2.33 22.03
N PHE A 93 1.79 -1.88 20.79
CA PHE A 93 1.43 -0.51 20.43
C PHE A 93 -0.06 -0.26 20.69
N PRO A 94 -0.43 0.80 21.44
CA PRO A 94 -1.78 0.96 21.99
C PRO A 94 -2.84 1.34 20.95
N ILE A 95 -2.44 1.85 19.78
CA ILE A 95 -3.34 2.29 18.72
C ILE A 95 -3.71 1.12 17.82
N ALA A 96 -5.01 0.86 17.71
CA ALA A 96 -5.57 -0.11 16.78
C ALA A 96 -6.00 0.60 15.48
N PRO A 97 -5.59 0.09 14.30
CA PRO A 97 -5.98 0.69 13.03
C PRO A 97 -7.48 0.50 12.78
N ILE A 98 -8.13 1.55 12.28
CA ILE A 98 -9.54 1.53 11.88
C ILE A 98 -9.82 2.71 10.96
N SER A 99 -10.85 2.57 10.13
CA SER A 99 -11.41 3.67 9.35
C SER A 99 -12.91 3.73 9.58
N VAL A 100 -13.49 4.93 9.62
CA VAL A 100 -14.89 5.15 9.97
C VAL A 100 -15.50 6.17 9.01
N VAL A 101 -16.67 5.84 8.47
CA VAL A 101 -17.47 6.70 7.59
C VAL A 101 -18.75 7.11 8.29
N GLN A 102 -19.07 8.40 8.29
CA GLN A 102 -20.34 8.94 8.79
C GLN A 102 -21.00 9.85 7.75
N PHE A 103 -22.34 9.85 7.75
CA PHE A 103 -23.16 10.60 6.81
C PHE A 103 -23.94 11.68 7.56
N PHE A 104 -24.06 12.87 6.98
CA PHE A 104 -24.77 14.02 7.56
C PHE A 104 -25.63 14.71 6.51
N GLY A 105 -26.54 15.58 6.93
CA GLY A 105 -27.38 16.39 6.05
C GLY A 105 -28.82 15.89 5.99
N GLU A 106 -29.41 15.93 4.79
CA GLU A 106 -30.80 15.51 4.60
C GLU A 106 -30.93 14.00 4.33
N PRO A 107 -32.03 13.36 4.78
CA PRO A 107 -32.33 11.98 4.44
C PRO A 107 -32.30 11.73 2.94
N SER A 108 -31.82 10.56 2.55
CA SER A 108 -31.75 10.14 1.15
C SER A 108 -32.08 8.67 1.03
N ARG A 109 -32.52 8.25 -0.14
CA ARG A 109 -32.81 6.85 -0.45
C ARG A 109 -31.92 6.34 -1.56
N ASP A 110 -31.88 5.03 -1.71
CA ASP A 110 -31.20 4.34 -2.81
C ASP A 110 -29.72 4.73 -2.93
N LEU A 111 -29.03 4.87 -1.79
CA LEU A 111 -27.60 5.13 -1.71
C LEU A 111 -26.81 3.84 -1.94
N ASP A 112 -25.86 3.90 -2.85
CA ASP A 112 -24.89 2.84 -3.11
C ASP A 112 -23.51 3.29 -2.62
N ILE A 113 -22.93 2.49 -1.72
CA ILE A 113 -21.62 2.75 -1.13
C ILE A 113 -20.70 1.61 -1.52
N ASP A 114 -19.55 1.95 -2.08
CA ASP A 114 -18.60 1.00 -2.62
C ASP A 114 -17.19 1.30 -2.14
N LEU A 115 -16.60 0.37 -1.38
CA LEU A 115 -15.24 0.48 -0.88
C LEU A 115 -14.35 -0.54 -1.57
N ARG A 116 -13.22 -0.10 -2.14
CA ARG A 116 -12.25 -0.96 -2.84
C ARG A 116 -10.84 -0.73 -2.30
N VAL A 117 -10.21 -1.78 -1.81
CA VAL A 117 -8.79 -1.78 -1.43
C VAL A 117 -7.97 -2.11 -2.68
N LYS A 118 -7.27 -1.12 -3.23
CA LYS A 118 -6.46 -1.28 -4.46
C LYS A 118 -5.15 -2.00 -4.17
N LYS A 119 -4.51 -1.71 -3.03
CA LYS A 119 -3.22 -2.27 -2.61
C LYS A 119 -3.31 -2.80 -1.19
N GLY A 120 -3.76 -4.04 -1.03
CA GLY A 120 -3.90 -4.63 0.29
C GLY A 120 -5.05 -5.61 0.40
N THR A 121 -5.49 -5.85 1.62
CA THR A 121 -6.61 -6.72 1.94
C THR A 121 -7.57 -6.03 2.88
N LEU A 122 -8.85 -6.37 2.72
CA LEU A 122 -9.86 -6.04 3.72
C LEU A 122 -9.78 -7.06 4.86
N VAL A 123 -9.78 -6.57 6.09
CA VAL A 123 -9.59 -7.38 7.31
C VAL A 123 -10.90 -7.59 8.04
N ALA A 124 -11.69 -6.52 8.20
CA ALA A 124 -12.97 -6.54 8.89
C ALA A 124 -13.79 -5.30 8.51
N HIS A 125 -15.11 -5.36 8.69
CA HIS A 125 -15.99 -4.21 8.47
C HIS A 125 -17.30 -4.30 9.26
N TRP A 126 -17.96 -3.15 9.43
CA TRP A 126 -19.22 -2.99 10.13
C TRP A 126 -20.04 -1.84 9.52
N PRO A 127 -21.38 -1.90 9.48
CA PRO A 127 -22.19 -3.12 9.60
C PRO A 127 -21.90 -4.08 8.44
N PRO A 128 -22.41 -5.33 8.48
CA PRO A 128 -22.20 -6.30 7.41
C PRO A 128 -22.55 -5.75 6.01
N GLY A 129 -21.56 -5.79 5.13
CA GLY A 129 -21.58 -5.43 3.72
C GLY A 129 -21.56 -6.67 2.83
N SER A 130 -21.81 -6.47 1.54
CA SER A 130 -21.58 -7.53 0.55
C SER A 130 -20.11 -7.52 0.14
N GLU A 131 -19.37 -8.57 0.52
CA GLU A 131 -17.95 -8.70 0.21
C GLU A 131 -17.71 -9.37 -1.15
N ARG A 132 -16.74 -8.84 -1.91
CA ARG A 132 -16.09 -9.48 -3.07
C ARG A 132 -14.59 -9.21 -2.97
N ALA A 133 -13.73 -9.98 -3.62
CA ALA A 133 -12.27 -9.89 -3.45
C ALA A 133 -11.73 -8.43 -3.39
N GLY A 134 -11.34 -7.96 -2.18
CA GLY A 134 -10.84 -6.60 -1.93
C GLY A 134 -11.89 -5.47 -1.96
N ARG A 135 -13.19 -5.78 -1.92
CA ARG A 135 -14.30 -4.84 -2.11
C ARG A 135 -15.45 -5.09 -1.13
N ILE A 136 -16.02 -4.03 -0.57
CA ILE A 136 -17.26 -4.06 0.21
C ILE A 136 -18.31 -3.19 -0.46
N GLN A 137 -19.55 -3.67 -0.49
CA GLN A 137 -20.69 -2.93 -1.03
C GLN A 137 -21.83 -2.85 -0.01
N TRP A 138 -22.39 -1.65 0.15
CA TRP A 138 -23.68 -1.43 0.79
C TRP A 138 -24.58 -0.76 -0.24
N PHE A 139 -25.38 -1.57 -0.94
CA PHE A 139 -26.25 -1.12 -2.01
C PHE A 139 -27.69 -0.95 -1.55
N LYS A 140 -28.38 0.02 -2.18
CA LYS A 140 -29.78 0.36 -1.92
C LYS A 140 -30.02 0.68 -0.44
N SER A 141 -29.10 1.44 0.15
CA SER A 141 -29.20 1.88 1.53
C SER A 141 -30.00 3.17 1.61
N ASP A 142 -30.75 3.32 2.69
CA ASP A 142 -31.44 4.56 3.02
C ASP A 142 -30.66 5.30 4.11
N LEU A 143 -30.58 6.62 4.02
CA LEU A 143 -30.13 7.49 5.10
C LEU A 143 -31.32 8.17 5.76
N THR A 144 -31.50 7.99 7.08
CA THR A 144 -32.62 8.54 7.83
C THR A 144 -32.17 9.35 9.05
N LYS A 145 -32.93 10.38 9.43
CA LYS A 145 -32.67 11.18 10.65
C LYS A 145 -32.97 10.41 11.94
N ALA A 146 -33.98 9.54 11.90
CA ALA A 146 -34.41 8.72 13.02
C ALA A 146 -34.38 7.23 12.63
N LEU A 147 -34.20 6.39 13.63
CA LEU A 147 -34.28 4.94 13.47
C LEU A 147 -35.70 4.56 13.04
N ALA A 148 -35.83 3.81 11.95
CA ALA A 148 -37.14 3.34 11.50
C ALA A 148 -37.77 2.38 12.51
N ALA A 149 -39.10 2.46 12.66
CA ALA A 149 -39.83 1.61 13.59
C ALA A 149 -39.59 0.12 13.28
N GLY A 150 -39.19 -0.66 14.29
CA GLY A 150 -38.94 -2.09 14.15
C GLY A 150 -37.59 -2.47 13.52
N VAL A 151 -36.73 -1.50 13.17
CA VAL A 151 -35.38 -1.76 12.67
C VAL A 151 -34.39 -1.67 13.83
N PRO A 152 -33.80 -2.79 14.27
CA PRO A 152 -32.83 -2.75 15.36
C PRO A 152 -31.48 -2.20 14.88
N LEU A 153 -30.75 -1.58 15.82
CA LEU A 153 -29.31 -1.36 15.66
C LEU A 153 -28.56 -2.68 15.77
N GLY A 154 -27.43 -2.80 15.07
CA GLY A 154 -26.55 -3.94 15.27
C GLY A 154 -26.09 -4.02 16.73
N PHE A 155 -25.94 -5.22 17.27
CA PHE A 155 -25.46 -5.37 18.64
C PHE A 155 -23.97 -4.97 18.72
N LEU A 156 -23.66 -4.01 19.60
CA LEU A 156 -22.30 -3.61 19.96
C LEU A 156 -22.18 -3.70 21.48
N PRO A 157 -21.11 -4.31 22.03
CA PRO A 157 -20.89 -4.33 23.47
C PRO A 157 -20.78 -2.90 24.03
N GLU A 158 -21.44 -2.61 25.16
CA GLU A 158 -21.44 -1.27 25.77
C GLU A 158 -20.04 -0.80 26.20
N ALA A 159 -19.17 -1.75 26.59
CA ALA A 159 -17.78 -1.47 26.93
C ALA A 159 -16.89 -1.17 25.72
N HIS A 160 -17.36 -1.44 24.49
CA HIS A 160 -16.63 -1.07 23.28
C HIS A 160 -16.74 0.44 23.04
N TRP A 161 -15.81 1.02 22.28
CA TRP A 161 -15.79 2.46 22.02
C TRP A 161 -16.71 2.87 20.85
N LEU A 162 -16.93 2.01 19.85
CA LEU A 162 -17.83 2.29 18.72
C LEU A 162 -19.26 2.78 19.09
N PRO A 163 -19.91 2.30 20.18
CA PRO A 163 -21.13 2.91 20.69
C PRO A 163 -21.09 4.43 20.89
N GLN A 164 -19.92 5.02 21.13
CA GLN A 164 -19.78 6.49 21.23
C GLN A 164 -20.08 7.17 19.89
N LEU A 165 -19.79 6.55 18.75
CA LEU A 165 -20.11 7.09 17.42
C LEU A 165 -21.63 7.19 17.19
N ARG A 166 -22.43 6.40 17.91
CA ARG A 166 -23.90 6.50 17.84
C ARG A 166 -24.46 7.72 18.57
N LYS A 167 -23.66 8.34 19.45
CA LYS A 167 -24.07 9.53 20.21
C LYS A 167 -23.97 10.81 19.38
N VAL A 168 -23.36 10.75 18.19
CA VAL A 168 -23.33 11.87 17.25
C VAL A 168 -24.73 12.01 16.62
N GLU A 169 -25.61 12.77 17.27
CA GLU A 169 -27.03 12.88 16.91
C GLU A 169 -27.26 13.43 15.49
N SER A 170 -26.35 14.29 15.02
CA SER A 170 -26.39 14.89 13.68
C SER A 170 -26.04 13.90 12.55
N ALA A 171 -25.42 12.76 12.87
CA ALA A 171 -25.15 11.71 11.89
C ALA A 171 -26.44 10.97 11.51
N LEU A 172 -26.63 10.70 10.22
CA LEU A 172 -27.77 9.95 9.72
C LEU A 172 -27.60 8.45 10.01
N TYR A 173 -28.71 7.77 10.21
CA TYR A 173 -28.75 6.31 10.20
C TYR A 173 -28.64 5.81 8.78
N HIS A 174 -27.59 5.06 8.50
CA HIS A 174 -27.50 4.19 7.35
C HIS A 174 -28.31 2.92 7.61
N GLN A 175 -29.44 2.79 6.94
CA GLN A 175 -30.33 1.64 6.99
C GLN A 175 -30.16 0.78 5.74
N ARG A 176 -29.90 -0.51 5.94
CA ARG A 176 -29.83 -1.50 4.88
C ARG A 176 -30.58 -2.74 5.34
N GLU A 177 -31.53 -3.20 4.53
CA GLU A 177 -32.40 -4.33 4.86
C GLU A 177 -33.07 -4.13 6.23
N SER A 178 -32.88 -5.07 7.16
CA SER A 178 -33.47 -5.04 8.50
C SER A 178 -32.52 -4.50 9.58
N ARG A 179 -31.49 -3.72 9.21
CA ARG A 179 -30.49 -3.19 10.14
C ARG A 179 -30.20 -1.72 9.86
N ALA A 180 -29.88 -1.00 10.93
CA ALA A 180 -29.43 0.38 10.85
C ALA A 180 -28.16 0.62 11.68
N GLU A 181 -27.34 1.58 11.26
CA GLU A 181 -26.16 2.05 11.98
C GLU A 181 -25.89 3.52 11.67
N ARG A 182 -25.26 4.27 12.59
CA ARG A 182 -24.89 5.70 12.36
C ARG A 182 -23.54 5.91 11.67
N PHE A 183 -22.81 4.83 11.42
CA PHE A 183 -21.48 4.85 10.85
C PHE A 183 -21.23 3.55 10.09
N LEU A 184 -20.27 3.58 9.17
CA LEU A 184 -19.58 2.39 8.68
C LEU A 184 -18.20 2.39 9.32
N ALA A 185 -17.66 1.22 9.60
CA ALA A 185 -16.27 1.05 10.00
C ALA A 185 -15.64 -0.04 9.16
N TYR A 186 -14.37 0.14 8.80
CA TYR A 186 -13.62 -0.86 8.06
C TYR A 186 -12.17 -0.88 8.52
N ASP A 187 -11.56 -2.05 8.35
CA ASP A 187 -10.19 -2.35 8.72
C ASP A 187 -9.49 -2.98 7.52
N THR A 188 -8.29 -2.52 7.24
CA THR A 188 -7.52 -2.88 6.04
C THR A 188 -6.07 -3.10 6.42
N GLU A 189 -5.42 -4.04 5.75
CA GLU A 189 -3.95 -4.14 5.69
C GLU A 189 -3.50 -3.65 4.32
N LEU A 190 -2.64 -2.64 4.28
CA LEU A 190 -2.28 -1.95 3.03
C LEU A 190 -0.85 -2.31 2.63
N ALA A 191 -0.68 -2.71 1.36
CA ALA A 191 0.62 -3.00 0.77
C ALA A 191 1.37 -1.71 0.38
N ILE A 192 1.54 -0.83 1.37
CA ILE A 192 2.25 0.44 1.26
C ILE A 192 3.44 0.37 2.22
N PRO A 193 4.67 0.57 1.74
CA PRO A 193 5.84 0.59 2.60
C PRO A 193 5.82 1.82 3.51
N ILE A 194 6.70 1.82 4.50
CA ILE A 194 6.83 2.93 5.43
C ILE A 194 7.30 4.17 4.68
N PRO A 195 6.57 5.29 4.73
CA PRO A 195 6.85 6.42 3.86
C PRO A 195 7.88 7.38 4.43
N LEU A 196 8.56 7.04 5.51
CA LEU A 196 9.40 8.00 6.22
C LEU A 196 10.66 7.38 6.82
N LYS A 197 11.77 8.12 6.68
CA LYS A 197 13.02 7.92 7.38
C LYS A 197 13.27 9.08 8.33
N LEU A 198 13.71 8.76 9.55
CA LEU A 198 14.05 9.72 10.58
C LEU A 198 15.54 9.60 10.92
N ARG A 199 16.22 10.74 11.12
CA ARG A 199 17.63 10.81 11.57
C ARG A 199 17.80 11.93 12.60
N GLY A 200 18.84 11.86 13.43
CA GLY A 200 19.15 12.89 14.43
C GLY A 200 18.50 12.63 15.80
N GLY A 201 18.16 13.70 16.51
CA GLY A 201 17.54 13.71 17.83
C GLY A 201 18.43 14.26 18.95
N PRO A 202 17.88 14.52 20.16
CA PRO A 202 16.45 14.63 20.47
C PRO A 202 15.89 16.06 20.24
N ASP A 203 16.73 17.05 19.98
CA ASP A 203 16.32 18.46 19.79
C ASP A 203 15.95 18.78 18.34
N GLU A 204 16.65 18.17 17.38
CA GLU A 204 16.43 18.35 15.95
C GLU A 204 16.41 16.98 15.27
N TYR A 205 15.38 16.73 14.47
CA TYR A 205 15.29 15.57 13.60
C TYR A 205 15.36 15.98 12.14
N THR A 206 15.90 15.10 11.30
CA THR A 206 15.81 15.19 9.85
C THR A 206 14.84 14.12 9.36
N LEU A 207 13.77 14.56 8.70
CA LEU A 207 12.73 13.70 8.13
C LEU A 207 12.95 13.60 6.63
N GLN A 208 12.70 12.43 6.07
CA GLN A 208 12.83 12.20 4.64
C GLN A 208 11.68 11.29 4.18
N ASN A 209 10.89 11.73 3.20
CA ASN A 209 9.82 10.91 2.63
C ASN A 209 10.43 9.83 1.73
N LEU A 210 10.02 8.57 1.87
CA LEU A 210 10.52 7.44 1.08
C LEU A 210 9.54 7.00 -0.02
N THR A 211 8.50 7.80 -0.25
CA THR A 211 7.44 7.49 -1.22
C THR A 211 7.18 8.66 -2.15
N GLY A 212 6.52 8.36 -3.27
CA GLY A 212 5.92 9.37 -4.14
C GLY A 212 4.67 10.04 -3.56
N LEU A 213 4.19 9.58 -2.40
CA LEU A 213 2.96 10.08 -1.78
C LEU A 213 3.29 11.27 -0.87
N LYS A 214 2.55 12.37 -1.04
CA LYS A 214 2.69 13.54 -0.16
C LYS A 214 2.21 13.20 1.25
N LEU A 215 3.01 13.63 2.24
CA LEU A 215 2.67 13.57 3.65
C LEU A 215 2.42 14.99 4.17
N LEU A 216 1.23 15.22 4.71
CA LEU A 216 0.77 16.49 5.24
C LEU A 216 0.74 16.44 6.76
N ASP A 217 0.73 17.61 7.41
CA ASP A 217 0.51 17.76 8.85
C ASP A 217 1.37 16.79 9.69
N VAL A 218 2.68 16.80 9.43
CA VAL A 218 3.64 15.87 10.03
C VAL A 218 4.05 16.36 11.41
N ALA A 219 3.80 15.57 12.44
CA ALA A 219 4.26 15.81 13.80
C ALA A 219 5.26 14.74 14.26
N VAL A 220 6.35 15.17 14.88
CA VAL A 220 7.23 14.28 15.65
C VAL A 220 6.94 14.53 17.13
N ILE A 221 6.59 13.45 17.86
CA ILE A 221 6.29 13.51 19.29
C ILE A 221 7.27 12.55 19.99
N ALA A 222 8.18 13.11 20.76
CA ALA A 222 9.27 12.38 21.39
C ALA A 222 9.17 12.47 22.93
N PRO A 223 8.96 11.36 23.64
CA PRO A 223 9.05 11.34 25.10
C PRO A 223 10.50 11.55 25.57
N THR A 224 10.63 12.17 26.74
CA THR A 224 11.89 12.49 27.43
C THR A 224 11.67 12.43 28.94
N ASP A 225 12.74 12.40 29.73
CA ASP A 225 12.65 12.41 31.21
C ASP A 225 11.91 13.64 31.76
N GLY A 226 11.92 14.76 31.02
CA GLY A 226 11.28 16.02 31.39
C GLY A 226 9.84 16.21 30.88
N GLY A 227 9.26 15.21 30.20
CA GLY A 227 7.99 15.30 29.49
C GLY A 227 8.15 14.99 28.01
N TYR A 228 7.50 15.74 27.14
CA TYR A 228 7.44 15.47 25.71
C TYR A 228 7.98 16.64 24.91
N ARG A 229 8.63 16.33 23.77
CA ARG A 229 9.04 17.30 22.77
C ARG A 229 8.19 17.10 21.52
N VAL A 230 7.74 18.21 20.93
CA VAL A 230 6.83 18.20 19.78
C VAL A 230 7.35 19.15 18.72
N GLY A 231 7.33 18.72 17.47
CA GLY A 231 7.59 19.56 16.31
C GLY A 231 6.57 19.26 15.23
N TRP A 232 6.13 20.30 14.52
CA TRP A 232 5.20 20.19 13.39
C TRP A 232 5.84 20.69 12.10
N LEU A 233 5.46 20.03 11.01
CA LEU A 233 5.76 20.41 9.64
C LEU A 233 4.46 20.31 8.84
N ASP A 234 4.13 21.33 8.06
CA ASP A 234 2.88 21.34 7.30
C ASP A 234 2.88 20.33 6.15
N GLU A 235 4.04 20.13 5.51
CA GLU A 235 4.22 19.18 4.42
C GLU A 235 5.64 18.59 4.43
N LEU A 236 5.74 17.28 4.32
CA LEU A 236 6.98 16.59 3.98
C LEU A 236 6.94 16.20 2.49
N PRO A 237 7.71 16.90 1.64
CA PRO A 237 7.62 16.75 0.19
C PRO A 237 7.93 15.31 -0.22
N SER A 238 7.17 14.83 -1.22
CA SER A 238 7.43 13.54 -1.83
C SER A 238 8.73 13.56 -2.61
N ALA A 239 9.17 12.37 -2.96
CA ALA A 239 10.45 12.19 -3.62
C ALA A 239 10.44 12.44 -5.13
N THR A 240 9.27 12.40 -5.73
CA THR A 240 9.09 12.77 -7.13
C THR A 240 8.72 14.25 -7.16
N PRO A 241 9.58 15.16 -7.66
CA PRO A 241 9.18 16.55 -7.81
C PRO A 241 7.94 16.60 -8.72
N GLU A 242 6.89 17.30 -8.28
CA GLU A 242 5.70 17.51 -9.10
C GLU A 242 6.11 18.21 -10.40
N GLY A 243 6.10 17.43 -11.48
CA GLY A 243 6.67 17.81 -12.75
C GLY A 243 5.95 17.14 -13.89
N LYS A 244 4.88 17.82 -14.35
CA LYS A 244 4.19 17.71 -15.65
C LYS A 244 3.04 16.70 -15.72
N ASP A 245 1.85 17.19 -15.35
CA ASP A 245 0.63 16.82 -16.06
C ASP A 245 0.88 16.82 -17.57
N GLU A 246 0.57 15.69 -18.22
CA GLU A 246 0.71 15.47 -19.66
C GLU A 246 0.00 16.56 -20.51
N GLY A 247 -0.95 17.29 -19.93
CA GLY A 247 -1.64 18.43 -20.56
C GLY A 247 -0.74 19.65 -20.82
N SER A 248 0.29 19.89 -20.00
CA SER A 248 1.17 21.05 -20.13
C SER A 248 2.26 20.87 -21.21
N VAL A 249 2.67 19.62 -21.47
CA VAL A 249 3.66 19.28 -22.50
C VAL A 249 3.08 19.40 -23.91
N LYS A 250 1.80 19.08 -24.10
CA LYS A 250 1.10 19.32 -25.38
C LYS A 250 1.01 20.81 -25.72
N LYS A 251 0.71 21.65 -24.74
CA LYS A 251 0.60 23.11 -24.94
C LYS A 251 1.96 23.80 -25.18
N ALA A 252 3.03 23.28 -24.58
CA ALA A 252 4.39 23.77 -24.82
C ALA A 252 4.93 23.30 -26.19
N LYS A 253 4.69 22.04 -26.59
CA LYS A 253 5.07 21.53 -27.92
C LYS A 253 4.32 22.22 -29.05
N GLU A 254 3.03 22.51 -28.91
CA GLU A 254 2.27 23.24 -29.93
C GLU A 254 2.74 24.69 -30.09
N LYS A 255 3.21 25.33 -29.01
CA LYS A 255 3.74 26.70 -29.05
C LYS A 255 5.15 26.75 -29.66
N GLU A 256 5.99 25.75 -29.39
CA GLU A 256 7.33 25.63 -29.98
C GLU A 256 7.29 25.21 -31.47
N GLU A 257 6.30 24.42 -31.88
CA GLU A 257 6.10 24.02 -33.28
C GLU A 257 5.49 25.15 -34.14
N GLN A 258 4.74 26.08 -33.54
CA GLN A 258 4.27 27.29 -34.21
C GLN A 258 5.37 28.35 -34.38
N GLU A 259 6.35 28.44 -33.48
CA GLU A 259 7.51 29.34 -33.63
C GLU A 259 8.54 28.84 -34.65
N ARG A 260 8.73 27.51 -34.78
CA ARG A 260 9.63 26.93 -35.80
C ARG A 260 9.16 27.14 -37.25
N LYS A 261 7.88 27.47 -37.48
CA LYS A 261 7.35 27.78 -38.82
C LYS A 261 7.61 29.22 -39.28
N LYS A 262 8.19 30.10 -38.44
CA LYS A 262 8.43 31.52 -38.76
C LYS A 262 9.91 31.90 -38.97
N LYS A 263 10.86 30.97 -38.91
CA LYS A 263 12.29 31.26 -39.09
C LYS A 263 12.71 31.35 -40.57
N PRO A 264 13.52 32.35 -40.97
CA PRO A 264 13.97 32.54 -42.35
C PRO A 264 14.92 31.43 -42.82
N ALA A 265 14.94 31.20 -44.14
CA ALA A 265 15.60 30.06 -44.78
C ALA A 265 17.12 29.93 -44.53
N SER A 266 17.78 30.97 -44.03
CA SER A 266 19.22 30.95 -43.72
C SER A 266 19.59 30.20 -42.44
N GLU A 267 18.69 30.06 -41.45
CA GLU A 267 18.96 29.27 -40.23
C GLU A 267 18.79 27.76 -40.46
N LYS A 268 17.94 27.36 -41.43
CA LYS A 268 17.72 25.94 -41.78
C LYS A 268 18.93 25.30 -42.45
N ALA A 269 19.83 26.09 -43.05
CA ALA A 269 21.04 25.57 -43.65
C ALA A 269 22.08 25.17 -42.59
N ASN A 270 22.27 26.00 -41.55
CA ASN A 270 23.25 25.71 -40.49
C ASN A 270 22.87 24.49 -39.65
N GLU A 271 21.58 24.26 -39.38
CA GLU A 271 21.10 23.05 -38.68
C GLU A 271 21.36 21.76 -39.48
N VAL A 272 21.40 21.82 -40.82
CA VAL A 272 21.70 20.64 -41.65
C VAL A 272 23.19 20.31 -41.62
N PHE A 273 24.06 21.31 -41.54
CA PHE A 273 25.51 21.11 -41.44
C PHE A 273 25.94 20.61 -40.05
N GLU A 274 25.35 21.10 -38.96
CA GLU A 274 25.61 20.55 -37.60
C GLU A 274 25.11 19.11 -37.46
N LYS A 275 24.00 18.76 -38.12
CA LYS A 275 23.52 17.36 -38.17
C LYS A 275 24.48 16.45 -38.92
N ALA A 276 25.04 16.93 -40.04
CA ALA A 276 26.02 16.15 -40.80
C ALA A 276 27.34 15.95 -40.03
N GLU A 277 27.80 16.94 -39.25
CA GLU A 277 29.00 16.80 -38.40
C GLU A 277 28.78 15.89 -37.18
N THR A 278 27.57 15.89 -36.61
CA THR A 278 27.23 14.98 -35.51
C THR A 278 27.03 13.54 -35.97
N ASP A 279 26.51 13.32 -37.18
CA ASP A 279 26.39 12.00 -37.78
C ASP A 279 27.76 11.43 -38.21
N ALA A 280 28.71 12.28 -38.64
CA ALA A 280 30.08 11.88 -38.94
C ALA A 280 30.92 11.52 -37.70
N LYS A 281 30.59 12.08 -36.51
CA LYS A 281 31.21 11.67 -35.24
C LYS A 281 30.68 10.32 -34.74
N LYS A 282 29.40 10.01 -34.97
CA LYS A 282 28.79 8.72 -34.57
C LYS A 282 29.32 7.52 -35.33
N GLU A 283 29.86 7.70 -36.54
CA GLU A 283 30.48 6.59 -37.28
C GLU A 283 31.88 6.21 -36.75
N LYS A 284 32.58 7.10 -36.03
CA LYS A 284 33.90 6.81 -35.46
C LYS A 284 33.88 6.08 -34.12
N ASP A 285 32.74 6.02 -33.42
CA ASP A 285 32.60 5.33 -32.13
C ASP A 285 32.07 3.88 -32.24
N LYS A 286 31.74 3.40 -33.45
CA LYS A 286 31.21 2.04 -33.68
C LYS A 286 32.17 0.88 -33.38
N ASP A 287 33.46 1.16 -33.20
CA ASP A 287 34.44 0.13 -32.84
C ASP A 287 34.64 -0.04 -31.32
N LYS A 288 33.98 0.76 -30.47
CA LYS A 288 33.94 0.57 -29.00
C LYS A 288 32.63 -0.02 -28.47
N GLU A 289 31.62 -0.19 -29.31
CA GLU A 289 30.25 -0.63 -28.93
C GLU A 289 30.09 -2.17 -28.88
N LYS A 290 31.19 -2.94 -28.94
CA LYS A 290 31.13 -4.41 -28.94
C LYS A 290 30.97 -5.05 -27.56
N ASP A 291 31.29 -4.33 -26.48
CA ASP A 291 31.31 -4.89 -25.12
C ASP A 291 30.22 -4.38 -24.18
N GLU A 292 29.32 -3.49 -24.63
CA GLU A 292 28.18 -3.07 -23.79
C GLU A 292 26.99 -4.07 -23.88
N PRO A 293 26.37 -4.42 -22.74
CA PRO A 293 25.19 -5.29 -22.74
C PRO A 293 24.01 -4.60 -23.44
N LYS A 294 23.32 -5.32 -24.34
CA LYS A 294 22.12 -4.80 -25.03
C LYS A 294 21.10 -4.31 -24.01
N PRO A 295 20.31 -3.24 -24.23
CA PRO A 295 19.29 -2.81 -23.28
C PRO A 295 18.32 -3.97 -22.93
N LEU A 296 17.86 -4.01 -21.67
CA LEU A 296 16.88 -5.03 -21.27
C LEU A 296 15.58 -4.86 -22.08
N PRO A 297 14.91 -5.96 -22.43
CA PRO A 297 13.61 -5.88 -23.09
C PRO A 297 12.59 -5.15 -22.21
N ALA A 298 11.61 -4.54 -22.87
CA ALA A 298 10.52 -3.87 -22.19
C ALA A 298 9.72 -4.87 -21.33
N GLU A 299 9.33 -4.41 -20.14
CA GLU A 299 8.52 -5.22 -19.22
C GLU A 299 7.10 -5.34 -19.75
N GLY A 300 6.52 -6.53 -19.66
CA GLY A 300 5.11 -6.71 -19.91
C GLY A 300 4.25 -5.85 -18.99
N ASP A 301 3.10 -5.42 -19.50
CA ASP A 301 2.11 -4.72 -18.69
C ASP A 301 1.57 -5.58 -17.53
N ALA A 302 0.69 -5.02 -16.70
CA ALA A 302 0.12 -5.73 -15.56
C ALA A 302 -0.67 -6.99 -15.98
N ASP A 303 -1.34 -6.97 -17.13
CA ASP A 303 -2.19 -8.07 -17.60
C ASP A 303 -1.34 -9.23 -18.14
N VAL A 304 -0.28 -8.91 -18.90
CA VAL A 304 0.70 -9.89 -19.38
C VAL A 304 1.42 -10.55 -18.21
N ARG A 305 1.85 -9.77 -17.20
CA ARG A 305 2.47 -10.29 -15.98
C ARG A 305 1.54 -11.19 -15.20
N ALA A 306 0.30 -10.77 -14.95
CA ALA A 306 -0.69 -11.59 -14.25
C ALA A 306 -0.96 -12.92 -14.98
N ARG A 307 -1.03 -12.90 -16.31
CA ARG A 307 -1.20 -14.11 -17.13
C ARG A 307 0.00 -15.06 -17.01
N VAL A 308 1.22 -14.54 -17.05
CA VAL A 308 2.45 -15.35 -16.91
C VAL A 308 2.55 -15.90 -15.48
N ASP A 309 2.25 -15.11 -14.46
CA ASP A 309 2.22 -15.56 -13.06
C ASP A 309 1.19 -16.67 -12.84
N GLN A 310 0.01 -16.58 -13.46
CA GLN A 310 -0.99 -17.65 -13.41
C GLN A 310 -0.45 -18.96 -14.03
N ILE A 311 0.36 -18.86 -15.09
CA ILE A 311 1.01 -20.03 -15.69
C ILE A 311 2.09 -20.58 -14.76
N LEU A 312 2.92 -19.72 -14.18
CA LEU A 312 4.02 -20.11 -13.28
C LEU A 312 3.54 -20.68 -11.94
N ASN A 313 2.32 -20.35 -11.50
CA ASN A 313 1.71 -20.93 -10.30
C ASN A 313 1.15 -22.35 -10.53
N ARG A 314 1.19 -22.88 -11.76
CA ARG A 314 0.74 -24.26 -12.02
C ARG A 314 1.76 -25.26 -11.46
N PRO A 315 1.29 -26.37 -10.86
CA PRO A 315 2.19 -27.40 -10.38
C PRO A 315 2.85 -28.14 -11.55
N ILE A 316 4.12 -28.44 -11.38
CA ILE A 316 4.95 -29.25 -12.28
C ILE A 316 5.62 -30.38 -11.49
N ASN A 317 6.12 -31.39 -12.20
CA ASN A 317 6.82 -32.52 -11.59
C ASN A 317 8.27 -32.53 -12.05
N VAL A 318 9.19 -32.22 -11.15
CA VAL A 318 10.62 -32.20 -11.44
C VAL A 318 11.32 -33.29 -10.65
N ASN A 319 11.98 -34.21 -11.34
CA ASN A 319 12.80 -35.25 -10.75
C ASN A 319 14.11 -35.37 -11.54
N VAL A 320 15.08 -34.56 -11.15
CA VAL A 320 16.40 -34.51 -11.76
C VAL A 320 17.45 -34.75 -10.67
N GLU A 321 18.29 -35.76 -10.85
CA GLU A 321 19.36 -36.07 -9.91
C GLU A 321 20.64 -35.32 -10.22
N GLN A 322 21.09 -35.33 -11.47
CA GLN A 322 22.28 -34.60 -11.90
C GLN A 322 22.10 -34.24 -13.38
N ALA A 323 21.72 -33.00 -13.66
CA ALA A 323 21.71 -32.48 -15.02
C ALA A 323 22.27 -31.05 -15.04
N PRO A 324 22.85 -30.59 -16.15
CA PRO A 324 23.19 -29.19 -16.35
C PRO A 324 22.01 -28.28 -16.01
N ARG A 325 22.24 -27.18 -15.30
CA ARG A 325 21.19 -26.21 -14.93
C ARG A 325 20.35 -25.76 -16.12
N LYS A 326 20.98 -25.59 -17.29
CA LYS A 326 20.27 -25.27 -18.53
C LYS A 326 19.20 -26.31 -18.89
N GLU A 327 19.50 -27.60 -18.74
CA GLU A 327 18.54 -28.68 -19.02
C GLU A 327 17.40 -28.69 -17.99
N VAL A 328 17.70 -28.39 -16.71
CA VAL A 328 16.68 -28.26 -15.68
C VAL A 328 15.77 -27.05 -15.95
N LEU A 329 16.34 -25.94 -16.40
CA LEU A 329 15.59 -24.75 -16.83
C LEU A 329 14.69 -25.04 -18.03
N ASP A 330 15.20 -25.75 -19.05
CA ASP A 330 14.43 -26.21 -20.21
C ASP A 330 13.27 -27.12 -19.80
N LEU A 331 13.51 -28.04 -18.85
CA LEU A 331 12.49 -28.92 -18.31
C LEU A 331 11.38 -28.14 -17.58
N VAL A 332 11.75 -27.21 -16.70
CA VAL A 332 10.80 -26.41 -15.91
C VAL A 332 9.96 -25.50 -16.82
N THR A 333 10.60 -24.74 -17.70
CA THR A 333 9.92 -23.83 -18.64
C THR A 333 9.07 -24.60 -19.67
N GLY A 334 9.54 -25.76 -20.12
CA GLY A 334 8.81 -26.67 -21.00
C GLY A 334 7.54 -27.24 -20.36
N GLN A 335 7.60 -27.69 -19.11
CA GLN A 335 6.41 -28.15 -18.37
C GLN A 335 5.43 -27.00 -18.09
N ALA A 336 5.95 -25.82 -17.76
CA ALA A 336 5.13 -24.61 -17.56
C ALA A 336 4.53 -24.06 -18.86
N ARG A 337 5.08 -24.44 -20.03
CA ARG A 337 4.75 -23.88 -21.36
C ARG A 337 5.01 -22.37 -21.46
N VAL A 338 6.09 -21.90 -20.85
CA VAL A 338 6.53 -20.49 -20.92
C VAL A 338 7.83 -20.44 -21.73
N ARG A 339 7.91 -19.52 -22.70
CA ARG A 339 9.14 -19.30 -23.46
C ARG A 339 10.13 -18.50 -22.64
N TYR A 340 11.42 -18.69 -22.87
CA TYR A 340 12.44 -17.88 -22.23
C TYR A 340 13.57 -17.50 -23.20
N GLU A 341 14.26 -16.41 -22.89
CA GLU A 341 15.47 -15.92 -23.55
C GLU A 341 16.56 -15.71 -22.49
N LEU A 342 17.79 -16.11 -22.80
CA LEU A 342 18.96 -15.89 -21.93
C LEU A 342 19.70 -14.63 -22.36
N ASP A 343 20.11 -13.85 -21.37
CA ASP A 343 21.00 -12.71 -21.56
C ASP A 343 22.46 -13.15 -21.67
N ASP A 344 22.77 -13.91 -22.73
CA ASP A 344 24.07 -14.59 -22.90
C ASP A 344 25.26 -13.64 -22.71
N LYS A 345 25.13 -12.37 -23.15
CA LYS A 345 26.18 -11.36 -22.97
C LYS A 345 26.50 -11.08 -21.50
N THR A 346 25.47 -10.90 -20.67
CA THR A 346 25.68 -10.67 -19.23
C THR A 346 26.10 -11.94 -18.51
N LEU A 347 25.56 -13.10 -18.89
CA LEU A 347 25.97 -14.37 -18.30
C LEU A 347 27.46 -14.66 -18.56
N ILE A 348 27.95 -14.39 -19.77
CA ILE A 348 29.37 -14.51 -20.11
C ILE A 348 30.22 -13.51 -19.32
N LYS A 349 29.78 -12.24 -19.23
CA LYS A 349 30.50 -11.17 -18.52
C LYS A 349 30.65 -11.47 -17.02
N GLU A 350 29.62 -12.04 -16.39
CA GLU A 350 29.58 -12.36 -14.97
C GLU A 350 30.01 -13.81 -14.67
N GLU A 351 30.59 -14.50 -15.66
CA GLU A 351 31.09 -15.89 -15.55
C GLU A 351 30.06 -16.89 -15.01
N VAL A 352 28.78 -16.72 -15.34
CA VAL A 352 27.70 -17.59 -14.86
C VAL A 352 27.64 -18.87 -15.69
N ASP A 353 28.02 -19.99 -15.08
CA ASP A 353 28.03 -21.30 -15.72
C ASP A 353 26.70 -22.08 -15.53
N LEU A 354 25.88 -22.09 -16.58
CA LEU A 354 24.65 -22.91 -16.65
C LEU A 354 24.92 -24.39 -16.98
N GLY A 355 26.16 -24.77 -17.31
CA GLY A 355 26.60 -26.14 -17.52
C GLY A 355 26.81 -26.91 -16.22
N LYS A 356 27.01 -26.21 -15.09
CA LYS A 356 27.16 -26.83 -13.77
C LYS A 356 25.93 -27.67 -13.43
N THR A 357 26.16 -28.91 -13.02
CA THR A 357 25.09 -29.85 -12.69
C THR A 357 24.34 -29.45 -11.43
N MET A 358 23.03 -29.67 -11.41
CA MET A 358 22.20 -29.53 -10.23
C MET A 358 21.23 -30.71 -10.08
N SER A 359 20.68 -30.85 -8.87
CA SER A 359 19.61 -31.78 -8.53
C SER A 359 18.36 -30.99 -8.20
N LEU A 360 17.20 -31.39 -8.70
CA LEU A 360 15.91 -30.83 -8.33
C LEU A 360 14.87 -31.95 -8.27
N LYS A 361 14.45 -32.28 -7.04
CA LYS A 361 13.42 -33.31 -6.78
C LYS A 361 12.27 -32.69 -6.00
N ALA A 362 11.22 -32.33 -6.72
CA ALA A 362 10.02 -31.76 -6.12
C ALA A 362 8.80 -32.16 -6.96
N PRO A 363 8.00 -33.15 -6.49
CA PRO A 363 6.73 -33.45 -7.11
C PRO A 363 5.73 -32.34 -6.78
N ASN A 364 4.90 -31.96 -7.76
CA ASN A 364 3.81 -31.00 -7.58
C ASN A 364 4.25 -29.62 -7.04
N ILE A 365 5.44 -29.15 -7.42
CA ILE A 365 5.96 -27.81 -7.07
C ILE A 365 5.43 -26.77 -8.07
N ALA A 366 5.13 -25.54 -7.63
CA ALA A 366 4.80 -24.48 -8.57
C ALA A 366 5.99 -24.21 -9.49
N ALA A 367 5.76 -24.01 -10.79
CA ALA A 367 6.84 -23.72 -11.73
C ALA A 367 7.66 -22.47 -11.33
N ARG A 368 7.02 -21.49 -10.69
CA ARG A 368 7.67 -20.33 -10.08
C ARG A 368 8.72 -20.71 -9.04
N ASP A 369 8.38 -21.60 -8.12
CA ASP A 369 9.27 -22.01 -7.04
C ASP A 369 10.42 -22.87 -7.59
N ALA A 370 10.14 -23.72 -8.58
CA ALA A 370 11.16 -24.46 -9.31
C ALA A 370 12.13 -23.53 -10.05
N LEU A 371 11.63 -22.47 -10.70
CA LEU A 371 12.47 -21.44 -11.34
C LEU A 371 13.32 -20.70 -10.30
N ALA A 372 12.75 -20.36 -9.13
CA ALA A 372 13.48 -19.71 -8.06
C ALA A 372 14.66 -20.56 -7.56
N GLU A 373 14.49 -21.88 -7.46
CA GLU A 373 15.57 -22.81 -7.08
C GLU A 373 16.66 -22.91 -8.17
N VAL A 374 16.24 -23.04 -9.43
CA VAL A 374 17.15 -23.16 -10.59
C VAL A 374 18.00 -21.89 -10.78
N LEU A 375 17.37 -20.72 -10.68
CA LEU A 375 18.00 -19.43 -10.97
C LEU A 375 18.64 -18.78 -9.74
N GLY A 376 17.98 -18.85 -8.59
CA GLY A 376 18.38 -18.14 -7.37
C GLY A 376 19.73 -18.61 -6.82
N THR A 377 20.05 -19.89 -6.95
CA THR A 377 21.32 -20.47 -6.46
C THR A 377 22.56 -19.98 -7.20
N ILE A 378 22.41 -19.26 -8.32
CA ILE A 378 23.50 -18.64 -9.10
C ILE A 378 23.27 -17.15 -9.34
N GLY A 379 22.41 -16.51 -8.55
CA GLY A 379 22.17 -15.07 -8.65
C GLY A 379 21.48 -14.65 -9.95
N LEU A 380 20.76 -15.55 -10.61
CA LEU A 380 19.91 -15.23 -11.76
C LEU A 380 18.49 -14.92 -11.32
N SER A 381 17.81 -14.12 -12.13
CA SER A 381 16.38 -13.83 -11.99
C SER A 381 15.80 -13.59 -13.39
N TYR A 382 14.49 -13.37 -13.47
CA TYR A 382 13.80 -13.20 -14.73
C TYR A 382 12.90 -11.96 -14.72
N ARG A 383 12.71 -11.38 -15.91
CA ARG A 383 11.69 -10.36 -16.21
C ARG A 383 10.66 -10.95 -17.17
N VAL A 384 9.39 -10.63 -16.98
CA VAL A 384 8.35 -10.93 -17.97
C VAL A 384 8.37 -9.84 -19.04
N THR A 385 8.57 -10.22 -20.30
CA THR A 385 8.59 -9.31 -21.45
C THR A 385 7.18 -9.00 -21.96
N GLU A 386 7.04 -8.00 -22.83
CA GLU A 386 5.76 -7.62 -23.47
C GLU A 386 5.08 -8.77 -24.23
N ASP A 387 5.85 -9.70 -24.80
CA ASP A 387 5.31 -10.87 -25.49
C ASP A 387 4.95 -12.03 -24.54
N GLY A 388 5.17 -11.88 -23.24
CA GLY A 388 4.87 -12.87 -22.21
C GLY A 388 5.89 -14.01 -22.11
N SER A 389 7.11 -13.80 -22.59
CA SER A 389 8.25 -14.69 -22.35
C SER A 389 9.06 -14.27 -21.11
N LEU A 390 9.97 -15.12 -20.65
CA LEU A 390 10.88 -14.83 -19.54
C LEU A 390 12.24 -14.40 -20.09
N PHE A 391 12.66 -13.18 -19.81
CA PHE A 391 14.04 -12.75 -20.06
C PHE A 391 14.87 -13.01 -18.81
N ILE A 392 15.81 -13.96 -18.88
CA ILE A 392 16.62 -14.43 -17.76
C ILE A 392 17.99 -13.75 -17.80
N THR A 393 18.35 -13.06 -16.72
CA THR A 393 19.62 -12.35 -16.56
C THR A 393 20.04 -12.34 -15.09
N THR A 394 21.14 -11.67 -14.75
CA THR A 394 21.57 -11.56 -13.36
C THR A 394 20.61 -10.70 -12.54
N ALA A 395 20.38 -11.11 -11.30
CA ALA A 395 19.55 -10.36 -10.37
C ALA A 395 20.09 -8.93 -10.14
N ALA A 396 21.41 -8.76 -10.14
CA ALA A 396 22.06 -7.45 -10.09
C ALA A 396 21.68 -6.57 -11.28
N ARG A 397 21.66 -7.10 -12.51
CA ARG A 397 21.28 -6.35 -13.70
C ARG A 397 19.80 -5.97 -13.74
N LEU A 398 18.92 -6.87 -13.28
CA LEU A 398 17.50 -6.53 -13.09
C LEU A 398 17.31 -5.49 -11.98
N ALA A 399 18.08 -5.57 -10.90
CA ALA A 399 18.06 -4.59 -9.83
C ALA A 399 18.62 -3.23 -10.28
N GLU A 400 19.62 -3.19 -11.16
CA GLU A 400 20.14 -1.95 -11.76
C GLU A 400 19.14 -1.31 -12.71
N ASP A 401 18.42 -2.07 -13.55
CA ASP A 401 17.36 -1.51 -14.39
C ASP A 401 16.14 -1.08 -13.56
N SER A 402 15.81 -1.87 -12.54
CA SER A 402 14.80 -1.50 -11.54
C SER A 402 15.25 -0.29 -10.73
N GLY A 403 16.55 -0.09 -10.51
CA GLY A 403 17.14 1.08 -9.86
C GLY A 403 17.25 2.29 -10.78
N LYS A 404 17.33 2.10 -12.10
CA LYS A 404 17.22 3.16 -13.11
C LYS A 404 15.77 3.57 -13.37
N LYS A 405 14.80 2.68 -13.14
CA LYS A 405 13.34 2.96 -13.18
C LYS A 405 12.67 3.10 -11.82
N GLY A 406 13.44 3.00 -10.74
CA GLY A 406 12.96 2.86 -9.37
C GLY A 406 14.11 3.00 -8.38
N ALA A 407 14.95 4.02 -8.59
CA ALA A 407 15.71 4.58 -7.49
C ALA A 407 14.71 4.76 -6.34
N VAL A 408 15.05 4.31 -5.13
CA VAL A 408 14.27 4.61 -3.94
C VAL A 408 14.02 6.11 -4.01
N ILE A 409 12.79 6.48 -4.33
CA ILE A 409 12.45 7.86 -4.54
C ILE A 409 12.48 8.38 -3.10
N GLU A 410 13.60 8.97 -2.71
CA GLU A 410 13.77 9.65 -1.43
C GLU A 410 13.54 11.16 -1.64
N GLY A 411 12.64 11.73 -0.85
CA GLY A 411 12.38 13.16 -0.80
C GLY A 411 13.58 13.92 -0.28
N PRO A 412 13.60 15.26 -0.49
CA PRO A 412 14.63 16.08 0.10
C PRO A 412 14.55 15.95 1.62
N PRO A 413 15.69 15.85 2.32
CA PRO A 413 15.71 15.81 3.78
C PRO A 413 15.24 17.17 4.34
N VAL A 414 14.27 17.15 5.25
CA VAL A 414 13.74 18.33 5.92
C VAL A 414 14.09 18.29 7.39
N LYS A 415 14.69 19.37 7.90
CA LYS A 415 15.00 19.52 9.31
C LYS A 415 13.77 20.02 10.08
N LEU A 416 13.52 19.40 11.23
CA LEU A 416 12.46 19.74 12.15
C LEU A 416 13.05 19.93 13.55
N THR A 417 12.98 21.16 14.04
CA THR A 417 13.32 21.50 15.42
C THR A 417 12.14 21.18 16.32
N LEU A 418 12.39 20.49 17.43
CA LEU A 418 11.36 20.19 18.42
C LEU A 418 11.28 21.26 19.51
N SER A 419 10.13 21.32 20.19
CA SER A 419 9.95 22.12 21.39
C SER A 419 10.95 21.74 22.50
N LYS A 420 11.06 22.60 23.50
CA LYS A 420 11.60 22.21 24.81
C LYS A 420 10.70 21.09 25.40
N PRO A 421 11.23 20.25 26.31
CA PRO A 421 10.40 19.27 27.02
C PRO A 421 9.26 19.96 27.77
N LEU A 422 8.04 19.50 27.55
CA LEU A 422 6.82 19.97 28.21
C LEU A 422 6.10 18.80 28.87
N LYS A 423 5.61 18.98 30.09
CA LYS A 423 4.82 17.94 30.76
C LYS A 423 3.45 17.81 30.11
N ALA A 424 2.87 16.60 30.10
CA ALA A 424 1.53 16.38 29.56
C ALA A 424 0.44 17.21 30.26
N SER A 425 0.66 17.57 31.53
CA SER A 425 -0.23 18.43 32.32
C SER A 425 -0.11 19.92 32.00
N ASP A 426 0.91 20.33 31.23
CA ASP A 426 1.15 21.73 30.88
C ASP A 426 0.13 22.18 29.80
N PRO A 427 -0.60 23.29 30.00
CA PRO A 427 -1.53 23.80 28.98
C PRO A 427 -0.85 24.06 27.62
N SER A 428 0.41 24.48 27.61
CA SER A 428 1.16 24.71 26.36
C SER A 428 1.41 23.41 25.59
N TYR A 429 1.53 22.28 26.29
CA TYR A 429 1.65 20.97 25.65
C TYR A 429 0.36 20.61 24.90
N ARG A 430 -0.80 20.82 25.54
CA ARG A 430 -2.11 20.60 24.91
C ARG A 430 -2.30 21.51 23.68
N GLU A 431 -1.89 22.76 23.78
CA GLU A 431 -1.97 23.72 22.68
C GLU A 431 -1.13 23.27 21.47
N LEU A 432 0.10 22.81 21.72
CA LEU A 432 1.01 22.30 20.69
C LEU A 432 0.60 20.93 20.14
N THR A 433 -0.22 20.15 20.83
CA THR A 433 -0.62 18.80 20.41
C THR A 433 -2.08 18.76 20.00
N ARG A 434 -2.98 18.47 20.94
CA ARG A 434 -4.41 18.23 20.69
C ARG A 434 -5.09 19.41 20.00
N ASP A 435 -4.83 20.63 20.44
CA ASP A 435 -5.54 21.80 19.90
C ASP A 435 -4.98 22.17 18.51
N SER A 436 -3.66 22.04 18.31
CA SER A 436 -3.05 22.18 16.97
C SER A 436 -3.57 21.12 16.01
N TYR A 437 -3.69 19.88 16.45
CA TYR A 437 -4.21 18.80 15.60
C TYR A 437 -5.70 18.98 15.28
N THR A 438 -6.50 19.41 16.26
CA THR A 438 -7.91 19.81 16.06
C THR A 438 -8.03 20.84 14.93
N ARG A 439 -7.22 21.89 14.96
CA ARG A 439 -7.22 22.94 13.92
C ARG A 439 -6.84 22.39 12.54
N ARG A 440 -5.86 21.49 12.46
CA ARG A 440 -5.43 20.86 11.20
C ARG A 440 -6.52 19.97 10.62
N LEU A 441 -7.16 19.12 11.44
CA LEU A 441 -8.29 18.29 11.01
C LEU A 441 -9.49 19.15 10.53
N ALA A 442 -9.80 20.24 11.25
CA ALA A 442 -10.83 21.19 10.84
C ALA A 442 -10.47 21.89 9.52
N ALA A 443 -9.20 22.25 9.31
CA ALA A 443 -8.70 22.83 8.06
C ALA A 443 -8.80 21.85 6.87
N GLN A 444 -8.67 20.53 7.12
CA GLN A 444 -8.97 19.48 6.13
C GLN A 444 -10.48 19.30 5.88
N GLY A 445 -11.32 20.05 6.59
CA GLY A 445 -12.75 20.12 6.38
C GLY A 445 -13.57 19.13 7.22
N LEU A 446 -12.96 18.39 8.15
CA LEU A 446 -13.68 17.54 9.11
C LEU A 446 -14.59 18.38 10.02
N ARG A 447 -15.69 17.77 10.47
CA ARG A 447 -16.62 18.40 11.43
C ARG A 447 -16.10 18.27 12.86
N ASP A 448 -16.47 19.24 13.70
CA ASP A 448 -16.10 19.28 15.11
C ASP A 448 -16.53 18.00 15.87
N GLU A 449 -17.74 17.48 15.63
CA GLU A 449 -18.23 16.28 16.32
C GLU A 449 -17.48 15.00 15.91
N VAL A 450 -16.99 14.97 14.66
CA VAL A 450 -16.16 13.88 14.14
C VAL A 450 -14.75 13.96 14.73
N ILE A 451 -14.18 15.17 14.79
CA ILE A 451 -12.88 15.43 15.43
C ILE A 451 -12.94 15.06 16.92
N GLU A 452 -14.00 15.44 17.61
CA GLU A 452 -14.21 15.10 19.02
C GLU A 452 -14.26 13.58 19.22
N SER A 453 -14.98 12.86 18.36
CA SER A 453 -15.06 11.38 18.42
C SER A 453 -13.69 10.73 18.19
N LEU A 454 -12.95 11.19 17.17
CA LEU A 454 -11.61 10.69 16.86
C LEU A 454 -10.62 10.95 18.00
N LEU A 455 -10.54 12.20 18.47
CA LEU A 455 -9.61 12.60 19.51
C LEU A 455 -10.04 12.12 20.90
N GLY A 456 -11.32 11.86 21.13
CA GLY A 456 -11.80 11.19 22.35
C GLY A 456 -11.27 9.77 22.44
N GLN A 457 -11.12 9.07 21.32
CA GLN A 457 -10.62 7.70 21.27
C GLN A 457 -9.08 7.60 21.28
N TYR A 458 -8.38 8.48 20.57
CA TYR A 458 -6.97 8.29 20.27
C TYR A 458 -6.02 9.33 20.89
N SER A 459 -6.49 10.42 21.49
CA SER A 459 -5.59 11.51 21.89
C SER A 459 -4.54 11.12 22.93
N GLU A 460 -4.88 10.25 23.88
CA GLU A 460 -3.93 9.82 24.90
C GLU A 460 -2.79 9.03 24.25
N ALA A 461 -3.11 8.05 23.41
CA ALA A 461 -2.10 7.25 22.72
C ALA A 461 -1.28 8.06 21.68
N LEU A 462 -1.88 9.11 21.08
CA LEU A 462 -1.19 10.00 20.15
C LEU A 462 -0.29 11.02 20.85
N PHE A 463 -0.72 11.56 21.99
CA PHE A 463 -0.06 12.71 22.65
C PHE A 463 0.52 12.39 24.02
N ALA A 464 0.49 11.15 24.47
CA ALA A 464 1.27 10.67 25.59
C ALA A 464 1.88 9.29 25.26
N PRO A 465 2.62 9.16 24.13
CA PRO A 465 3.14 7.86 23.72
C PRO A 465 4.34 7.44 24.59
N ASP A 466 4.45 6.14 24.86
CA ASP A 466 5.58 5.56 25.61
C ASP A 466 6.92 5.65 24.85
N GLY A 467 6.86 5.84 23.53
CA GLY A 467 8.01 5.95 22.64
C GLY A 467 7.81 7.06 21.61
N LEU A 468 8.88 7.39 20.88
CA LEU A 468 8.77 8.37 19.79
C LEU A 468 7.80 7.85 18.73
N ILE A 469 6.84 8.71 18.36
CA ILE A 469 5.98 8.48 17.21
C ILE A 469 6.10 9.64 16.22
N VAL A 470 5.80 9.34 14.96
CA VAL A 470 5.52 10.35 13.95
C VAL A 470 4.09 10.19 13.46
N LEU A 471 3.31 11.26 13.59
CA LEU A 471 1.96 11.38 13.05
C LEU A 471 2.06 12.15 11.73
N ALA A 472 1.36 11.70 10.69
CA ALA A 472 1.27 12.39 9.41
C ALA A 472 -0.09 12.11 8.77
N HIS A 473 -0.47 12.88 7.74
CA HIS A 473 -1.64 12.61 6.91
C HIS A 473 -1.23 12.26 5.50
N PHE A 474 -1.88 11.27 4.92
CA PHE A 474 -1.82 11.10 3.47
C PHE A 474 -2.64 12.19 2.77
N SER A 475 -2.12 12.69 1.65
CA SER A 475 -2.94 13.47 0.71
C SER A 475 -4.16 12.68 0.24
N ARG A 476 -5.21 13.39 -0.21
CA ARG A 476 -6.45 12.76 -0.68
C ARG A 476 -6.21 11.72 -1.78
N ASP A 477 -5.38 12.06 -2.77
CA ASP A 477 -5.06 11.18 -3.89
C ASP A 477 -4.36 9.89 -3.42
N ALA A 478 -3.45 10.02 -2.44
CA ALA A 478 -2.78 8.87 -1.82
C ALA A 478 -3.77 7.95 -1.09
N ILE A 479 -4.81 8.50 -0.46
CA ILE A 479 -5.87 7.71 0.17
C ILE A 479 -6.69 7.00 -0.90
N ASP A 480 -7.13 7.69 -1.95
CA ASP A 480 -7.94 7.13 -3.04
C ASP A 480 -7.17 6.06 -3.87
N ASP A 481 -5.84 6.14 -3.91
CA ASP A 481 -4.96 5.13 -4.50
C ASP A 481 -4.76 3.88 -3.64
N ALA A 482 -4.92 4.00 -2.33
CA ALA A 482 -4.83 2.88 -1.40
C ALA A 482 -6.20 2.19 -1.22
N VAL A 483 -7.20 3.00 -0.87
CA VAL A 483 -8.56 2.61 -0.52
C VAL A 483 -9.51 3.59 -1.18
N LEU A 484 -10.15 3.18 -2.28
CA LEU A 484 -11.17 3.97 -2.94
C LEU A 484 -12.51 3.79 -2.20
N LEU A 485 -13.19 4.90 -1.89
CA LEU A 485 -14.54 4.91 -1.34
C LEU A 485 -15.42 5.74 -2.26
N ASP A 486 -16.35 5.09 -2.94
CA ASP A 486 -17.33 5.71 -3.83
C ASP A 486 -18.71 5.71 -3.17
N VAL A 487 -19.42 6.83 -3.29
CA VAL A 487 -20.80 7.00 -2.79
C VAL A 487 -21.65 7.53 -3.94
N PHE A 488 -22.74 6.84 -4.25
CA PHE A 488 -23.66 7.19 -5.32
C PHE A 488 -25.10 7.28 -4.79
N PRO A 489 -25.89 8.32 -5.13
CA PRO A 489 -25.48 9.50 -5.89
C PRO A 489 -24.39 10.31 -5.19
N SER A 490 -23.58 11.04 -5.96
CA SER A 490 -22.41 11.76 -5.43
C SER A 490 -22.84 12.75 -4.34
N PRO A 491 -22.18 12.73 -3.17
CA PRO A 491 -22.55 13.60 -2.07
C PRO A 491 -22.22 15.06 -2.37
N LYS A 492 -22.97 15.98 -1.75
CA LYS A 492 -22.70 17.43 -1.81
C LYS A 492 -21.30 17.77 -1.28
N LYS A 493 -20.84 17.05 -0.27
CA LYS A 493 -19.51 17.21 0.33
C LYS A 493 -18.92 15.85 0.66
N PHE A 494 -17.66 15.65 0.33
CA PHE A 494 -16.95 14.41 0.64
C PHE A 494 -15.56 14.70 1.21
N VAL A 495 -15.39 14.48 2.51
CA VAL A 495 -14.13 14.69 3.22
C VAL A 495 -13.52 13.35 3.57
N ARG A 496 -12.24 13.17 3.27
CA ARG A 496 -11.46 12.00 3.68
C ARG A 496 -10.17 12.44 4.31
N THR A 497 -9.84 11.83 5.45
CA THR A 497 -8.55 11.99 6.10
C THR A 497 -8.01 10.65 6.57
N ALA A 498 -6.71 10.45 6.48
CA ALA A 498 -6.06 9.24 6.96
C ALA A 498 -4.79 9.64 7.72
N ALA A 499 -4.87 9.54 9.04
CA ALA A 499 -3.75 9.73 9.94
C ALA A 499 -2.89 8.47 9.95
N LEU A 500 -1.64 8.61 9.51
CA LEU A 500 -0.60 7.62 9.60
C LEU A 500 0.19 7.83 10.91
N VAL A 501 0.25 6.79 11.74
CA VAL A 501 1.05 6.75 12.96
C VAL A 501 2.21 5.78 12.79
N MET A 502 3.43 6.32 12.80
CA MET A 502 4.67 5.56 12.71
C MET A 502 5.31 5.46 14.09
N HIS A 503 5.61 4.24 14.53
CA HIS A 503 6.29 3.98 15.81
C HIS A 503 7.53 3.09 15.60
N GLY A 504 8.41 3.05 16.59
CA GLY A 504 9.67 2.28 16.51
C GLY A 504 10.66 2.80 15.47
N ILE A 505 10.49 4.06 15.03
CA ILE A 505 11.35 4.74 14.03
C ILE A 505 12.44 5.60 14.66
N ASP A 506 12.56 5.62 15.99
CA ASP A 506 13.57 6.40 16.69
C ASP A 506 14.97 5.84 16.39
N PRO A 507 15.89 6.63 15.79
CA PRO A 507 17.25 6.18 15.48
C PRO A 507 17.98 5.63 16.71
N ARG A 508 17.70 6.18 17.89
CA ARG A 508 18.33 5.81 19.16
C ARG A 508 18.00 4.38 19.60
N LEU A 509 16.93 3.78 19.06
CA LEU A 509 16.59 2.38 19.37
C LEU A 509 17.61 1.41 18.77
N GLN A 510 18.20 1.73 17.61
CA GLN A 510 19.27 0.91 17.05
C GLN A 510 20.56 1.03 17.86
N ASP A 511 20.89 2.23 18.34
CA ASP A 511 22.03 2.45 19.23
C ASP A 511 21.86 1.66 20.53
N LYS A 512 20.67 1.73 21.13
CA LYS A 512 20.29 0.93 22.30
C LYS A 512 20.40 -0.57 22.01
N ALA A 513 19.95 -1.03 20.84
CA ALA A 513 20.07 -2.44 20.46
C ALA A 513 21.55 -2.86 20.37
N ARG A 514 22.44 -2.03 19.79
CA ARG A 514 23.89 -2.31 19.72
C ARG A 514 24.51 -2.43 21.12
N GLU A 515 24.17 -1.52 22.03
CA GLU A 515 24.61 -1.60 23.42
C GLU A 515 24.12 -2.86 24.14
N LEU A 516 22.88 -3.28 23.88
CA LEU A 516 22.32 -4.50 24.48
C LEU A 516 22.95 -5.77 23.91
N VAL A 517 23.26 -5.78 22.61
CA VAL A 517 23.96 -6.92 21.99
C VAL A 517 25.33 -7.13 22.63
N GLN A 518 26.09 -6.07 22.92
CA GLN A 518 27.35 -6.19 23.65
C GLN A 518 27.18 -6.82 25.03
N LYS A 519 26.05 -6.54 25.71
CA LYS A 519 25.72 -7.12 27.02
C LYS A 519 25.29 -8.58 26.96
N LEU A 520 25.07 -9.16 25.77
CA LEU A 520 24.81 -10.60 25.64
C LEU A 520 26.04 -11.44 25.99
N GLY A 521 27.25 -10.89 25.86
CA GLY A 521 28.51 -11.51 26.27
C GLY A 521 29.00 -11.12 27.68
N ASP A 522 28.21 -10.35 28.44
CA ASP A 522 28.59 -9.89 29.78
C ASP A 522 28.87 -11.10 30.71
N PRO A 523 29.94 -11.11 31.53
CA PRO A 523 30.24 -12.24 32.42
C PRO A 523 29.12 -12.51 33.45
N ALA A 524 28.32 -11.52 33.82
CA ALA A 524 27.24 -11.65 34.78
C ALA A 524 25.97 -12.24 34.11
N PRO A 525 25.47 -13.42 34.53
CA PRO A 525 24.30 -14.05 33.91
C PRO A 525 23.05 -13.17 33.88
N LYS A 526 22.80 -12.43 34.97
CA LYS A 526 21.65 -11.53 35.09
C LYS A 526 21.70 -10.38 34.08
N ALA A 527 22.89 -9.87 33.76
CA ALA A 527 23.05 -8.81 32.76
C ALA A 527 22.69 -9.33 31.35
N ARG A 528 23.17 -10.54 31.00
CA ARG A 528 22.83 -11.21 29.74
C ARG A 528 21.33 -11.47 29.60
N GLU A 529 20.68 -12.00 30.63
CA GLU A 529 19.25 -12.28 30.62
C GLU A 529 18.40 -11.01 30.50
N THR A 530 18.83 -9.94 31.19
CA THR A 530 18.17 -8.63 31.10
C THR A 530 18.32 -8.05 29.68
N ALA A 531 19.53 -8.13 29.11
CA ALA A 531 19.79 -7.66 27.75
C ALA A 531 19.01 -8.45 26.70
N GLU A 532 18.94 -9.78 26.85
CA GLU A 532 18.14 -10.64 25.96
C GLU A 532 16.65 -10.28 26.02
N THR A 533 16.10 -10.07 27.22
CA THR A 533 14.71 -9.66 27.38
C THR A 533 14.45 -8.31 26.71
N GLN A 534 15.33 -7.34 26.94
CA GLN A 534 15.20 -6.00 26.35
C GLN A 534 15.36 -6.01 24.82
N LEU A 535 16.26 -6.82 24.26
CA LEU A 535 16.38 -7.00 22.80
C LEU A 535 15.15 -7.67 22.21
N PHE A 536 14.58 -8.65 22.91
CA PHE A 536 13.33 -9.27 22.49
C PHE A 536 12.17 -8.26 22.51
N ASP A 537 12.09 -7.41 23.53
CA ASP A 537 11.07 -6.36 23.66
C ASP A 537 11.22 -5.25 22.61
N LEU A 538 12.45 -4.91 22.20
CA LEU A 538 12.70 -4.04 21.03
C LEU A 538 12.18 -4.66 19.73
N GLY A 539 12.02 -5.99 19.71
CA GLY A 539 11.40 -6.72 18.63
C GLY A 539 12.15 -6.52 17.30
N PRO A 540 11.44 -6.23 16.20
CA PRO A 540 12.07 -6.16 14.88
C PRO A 540 13.10 -5.04 14.71
N VAL A 541 13.09 -4.01 15.56
CA VAL A 541 14.10 -2.94 15.53
C VAL A 541 15.48 -3.48 15.89
N ALA A 542 15.56 -4.54 16.70
CA ALA A 542 16.80 -5.19 17.07
C ALA A 542 17.35 -6.13 15.97
N VAL A 543 16.54 -6.54 14.99
CA VAL A 543 16.92 -7.58 14.01
C VAL A 543 18.19 -7.26 13.23
N PRO A 544 18.37 -6.07 12.63
CA PRO A 544 19.59 -5.78 11.87
C PRO A 544 20.85 -5.90 12.74
N VAL A 545 20.76 -5.49 14.00
CA VAL A 545 21.89 -5.55 14.95
C VAL A 545 22.15 -6.98 15.42
N LEU A 546 21.10 -7.78 15.59
CA LEU A 546 21.22 -9.21 15.91
C LEU A 546 21.80 -10.01 14.74
N GLU A 547 21.45 -9.68 13.50
CA GLU A 547 22.04 -10.28 12.29
C GLU A 547 23.52 -9.94 12.18
N ASP A 548 23.91 -8.68 12.44
CA ASP A 548 25.32 -8.27 12.51
C ASP A 548 26.07 -9.07 13.61
N ALA A 549 25.41 -9.32 14.74
CA ALA A 549 25.98 -10.04 15.88
C ALA A 549 26.26 -11.52 15.63
N LEU A 550 25.69 -12.12 14.56
CA LEU A 550 26.03 -13.50 14.15
C LEU A 550 27.48 -13.64 13.69
N ARG A 551 28.17 -12.52 13.43
CA ARG A 551 29.58 -12.47 13.04
C ARG A 551 30.50 -12.04 14.19
N ASP A 552 29.98 -11.96 15.42
CA ASP A 552 30.77 -11.58 16.58
C ASP A 552 31.83 -12.64 16.92
N LYS A 553 32.91 -12.24 17.58
CA LYS A 553 33.98 -13.14 18.03
C LYS A 553 33.59 -13.88 19.31
N ASP A 554 32.69 -13.31 20.11
CA ASP A 554 32.16 -13.94 21.30
C ASP A 554 31.05 -14.94 20.94
N VAL A 555 31.33 -16.22 21.15
CA VAL A 555 30.41 -17.33 20.85
C VAL A 555 29.10 -17.22 21.66
N GLU A 556 29.13 -16.64 22.87
CA GLU A 556 27.92 -16.44 23.67
C GLU A 556 27.01 -15.38 23.03
N ILE A 557 27.58 -14.30 22.48
CA ILE A 557 26.83 -13.27 21.74
C ILE A 557 26.16 -13.90 20.51
N VAL A 558 26.92 -14.65 19.70
CA VAL A 558 26.41 -15.33 18.51
C VAL A 558 25.25 -16.26 18.87
N PHE A 559 25.45 -17.15 19.84
CA PHE A 559 24.43 -18.13 20.26
C PHE A 559 23.12 -17.46 20.73
N ARG A 560 23.22 -16.38 21.52
CA ARG A 560 22.03 -15.65 22.00
C ARG A 560 21.36 -14.85 20.89
N ALA A 561 22.14 -14.28 19.98
CA ALA A 561 21.61 -13.57 18.82
C ALA A 561 20.80 -14.51 17.91
N GLU A 562 21.33 -15.70 17.61
CA GLU A 562 20.59 -16.74 16.87
C GLU A 562 19.27 -17.10 17.57
N ARG A 563 19.32 -17.36 18.88
CA ARG A 563 18.13 -17.69 19.67
C ARG A 563 17.08 -16.58 19.63
N LEU A 564 17.51 -15.32 19.72
CA LEU A 564 16.63 -14.17 19.63
C LEU A 564 16.01 -14.03 18.23
N LEU A 565 16.81 -14.19 17.17
CA LEU A 565 16.32 -14.17 15.80
C LEU A 565 15.26 -15.25 15.55
N LEU A 566 15.49 -16.48 16.03
CA LEU A 566 14.50 -17.57 15.96
C LEU A 566 13.22 -17.22 16.73
N LYS A 567 13.32 -16.66 17.95
CA LYS A 567 12.16 -16.20 18.72
C LYS A 567 11.39 -15.08 18.01
N LEU A 568 12.08 -14.26 17.21
CA LEU A 568 11.50 -13.21 16.38
C LEU A 568 11.02 -13.74 15.00
N ASN A 569 10.98 -15.07 14.81
CA ASN A 569 10.61 -15.74 13.55
C ASN A 569 11.47 -15.33 12.34
N ARG A 570 12.76 -15.09 12.56
CA ARG A 570 13.75 -14.87 11.51
C ARG A 570 14.52 -16.16 11.25
N GLN A 571 14.78 -16.42 9.97
CA GLN A 571 15.66 -17.52 9.57
C GLN A 571 17.10 -17.13 9.91
N VAL A 572 17.80 -18.07 10.54
CA VAL A 572 19.23 -17.93 10.85
C VAL A 572 19.99 -18.70 9.76
N PRO A 573 20.98 -18.09 9.10
CA PRO A 573 21.74 -18.70 8.02
C PRO A 573 22.66 -19.84 8.47
#